data_AF-A0A931IS99-F1
#
_entry.id   AF-A0A931IS99-F1
#
_cell.length_a   1.000
_cell.length_b   1.000
_cell.length_c   1.000
_cell.angle_alpha   90.00
_cell.angle_beta   90.00
_cell.angle_gamma   90.00
#
_symmetry.space_group_name_H-M   'P 1'
#
loop_
_entity.id
_entity.type
_entity.pdbx_description
1 polymer ?
#
loop_
_entity_poly.entity_id
_entity_poly.type
_entity_poly.pdbx_seq_one_letter_code
_entity_poly.pdbx_strand_id
1 'polypeptide(L)'
;MQITIEDNSLVYIYLKDAGKERLKSDSLNFIKCHLLYDGKNNFIGMRIFNEIEDSDESIILPLVGEIEFPLHNAKLEVNESEIQILFAGEVMAEKEVVCECTIDVCEEGMVGIEPMLREKIGGKEVIKPFIIRDSPTILFGSKIIDKCTSCKSSELIEVTEQTTHCEELKGWKCSSCDQEYYLLEE
;
A
#
# COMPACT_ATOMS: atom_id res chain seq x y z
N MET A 1 -0.24 6.38 1.19
CA MET A 1 -1.00 5.90 0.01
C MET A 1 -1.61 7.08 -0.76
N GLN A 2 -1.65 7.10 -2.08
CA GLN A 2 -2.35 8.17 -2.83
C GLN A 2 -3.50 7.57 -3.62
N ILE A 3 -4.67 8.21 -3.63
CA ILE A 3 -5.80 7.76 -4.44
C ILE A 3 -6.12 8.86 -5.46
N THR A 4 -6.12 8.50 -6.74
CA THR A 4 -6.51 9.39 -7.83
C THR A 4 -7.84 8.93 -8.40
N ILE A 5 -8.75 9.88 -8.64
CA ILE A 5 -10.06 9.61 -9.25
C ILE A 5 -10.26 10.54 -10.44
N GLU A 6 -10.08 10.01 -11.64
CA GLU A 6 -10.30 10.72 -12.90
C GLU A 6 -11.71 10.42 -13.42
N ASP A 7 -12.42 11.46 -13.86
CA ASP A 7 -13.79 11.41 -14.42
C ASP A 7 -14.88 10.68 -13.60
N ASN A 8 -14.60 10.42 -12.31
CA ASN A 8 -15.43 9.61 -11.41
C ASN A 8 -15.51 8.12 -11.79
N SER A 9 -14.65 7.63 -12.67
CA SER A 9 -14.70 6.26 -13.21
C SER A 9 -13.34 5.61 -13.38
N LEU A 10 -12.25 6.34 -13.19
CA LEU A 10 -10.90 5.79 -13.17
C LEU A 10 -10.33 6.02 -11.78
N VAL A 11 -10.11 4.93 -11.04
CA VAL A 11 -9.53 4.97 -9.71
C VAL A 11 -8.21 4.26 -9.75
N TYR A 12 -7.19 4.92 -9.20
CA TYR A 12 -5.90 4.29 -8.97
C TYR A 12 -5.49 4.55 -7.52
N ILE A 13 -5.07 3.50 -6.83
CA ILE A 13 -4.60 3.53 -5.45
C ILE A 13 -3.11 3.22 -5.47
N TYR A 14 -2.29 4.25 -5.28
CA TYR A 14 -0.85 4.12 -5.07
C TYR A 14 -0.57 3.70 -3.64
N LEU A 15 0.02 2.53 -3.47
CA LEU A 15 0.46 2.01 -2.18
C LEU A 15 1.88 2.49 -1.84
N LYS A 16 2.71 2.75 -2.87
CA LYS A 16 4.09 3.24 -2.77
C LYS A 16 4.31 4.62 -3.43
N ASP A 17 5.38 5.32 -3.03
CA ASP A 17 5.69 6.65 -3.58
C ASP A 17 6.04 6.56 -5.07
N ALA A 18 5.10 7.02 -5.90
CA ALA A 18 5.21 7.04 -7.37
C ALA A 18 6.42 7.84 -7.89
N GLY A 19 7.02 8.70 -7.06
CA GLY A 19 8.22 9.47 -7.38
C GLY A 19 9.53 8.68 -7.26
N LYS A 20 9.56 7.60 -6.46
CA LYS A 20 10.80 6.91 -6.08
C LYS A 20 10.92 5.50 -6.65
N GLU A 21 9.81 4.77 -6.79
CA GLU A 21 9.79 3.43 -7.37
C GLU A 21 9.13 3.45 -8.75
N ARG A 22 9.93 3.74 -9.78
CA ARG A 22 9.48 3.75 -11.18
C ARG A 22 9.48 2.38 -11.87
N LEU A 23 9.71 1.29 -11.14
CA LEU A 23 9.88 -0.03 -11.75
C LEU A 23 8.70 -0.93 -11.37
N LYS A 24 7.50 -0.59 -11.90
CA LYS A 24 6.48 -1.61 -12.15
C LYS A 24 7.15 -2.73 -12.95
N SER A 25 7.23 -3.92 -12.38
CA SER A 25 7.82 -5.08 -13.04
C SER A 25 6.76 -5.93 -13.73
N ASP A 26 5.54 -5.98 -13.17
CA ASP A 26 4.45 -6.80 -13.67
C ASP A 26 3.07 -6.31 -13.19
N SER A 27 2.00 -6.97 -13.65
CA SER A 27 0.62 -6.76 -13.20
C SER A 27 -0.13 -8.09 -13.07
N LEU A 28 -0.84 -8.25 -11.96
CA LEU A 28 -1.87 -9.27 -11.80
C LEU A 28 -3.20 -8.68 -12.26
N ASN A 29 -3.91 -9.35 -13.16
CA ASN A 29 -5.15 -8.85 -13.76
C ASN A 29 -6.32 -9.74 -13.38
N PHE A 30 -7.53 -9.19 -13.51
CA PHE A 30 -8.79 -9.89 -13.24
C PHE A 30 -8.90 -10.38 -11.80
N ILE A 31 -8.29 -9.67 -10.85
CA ILE A 31 -8.34 -10.09 -9.44
C ILE A 31 -9.65 -9.62 -8.84
N LYS A 32 -10.37 -10.53 -8.18
CA LYS A 32 -11.65 -10.23 -7.56
C LYS A 32 -11.51 -9.20 -6.45
N CYS A 33 -12.34 -8.17 -6.50
CA CYS A 33 -12.42 -7.12 -5.51
C CYS A 33 -13.85 -6.78 -5.13
N HIS A 34 -14.06 -6.35 -3.89
CA HIS A 34 -15.31 -5.71 -3.47
C HIS A 34 -15.03 -4.27 -3.10
N LEU A 35 -15.73 -3.33 -3.73
CA LEU A 35 -15.75 -1.93 -3.33
C LEU A 35 -16.72 -1.76 -2.16
N LEU A 36 -16.28 -1.10 -1.10
CA LEU A 36 -17.03 -0.90 0.12
C LEU A 36 -17.61 0.52 0.16
N TYR A 37 -18.90 0.60 0.45
CA TYR A 37 -19.65 1.86 0.54
C TYR A 37 -20.37 1.99 1.88
N ASP A 38 -20.46 3.23 2.38
CA ASP A 38 -21.30 3.56 3.55
C ASP A 38 -22.78 3.72 3.17
N GLY A 39 -23.64 3.95 4.16
CA GLY A 39 -25.09 4.19 3.96
C GLY A 39 -25.45 5.44 3.15
N LYS A 40 -24.46 6.28 2.80
CA LYS A 40 -24.61 7.46 1.94
C LYS A 40 -24.05 7.24 0.53
N ASN A 41 -23.64 6.02 0.19
CA ASN A 41 -22.94 5.67 -1.05
C ASN A 41 -21.58 6.37 -1.23
N ASN A 42 -20.88 6.71 -0.14
CA ASN A 42 -19.49 7.12 -0.23
C ASN A 42 -18.60 5.89 -0.35
N PHE A 43 -17.61 5.93 -1.24
CA PHE A 43 -16.60 4.89 -1.32
C PHE A 43 -15.62 5.02 -0.15
N ILE A 44 -15.61 4.02 0.74
CA ILE A 44 -14.89 4.05 2.01
C ILE A 44 -13.74 3.04 2.10
N GLY A 45 -13.59 2.17 1.10
CA GLY A 45 -12.55 1.15 1.10
C GLY A 45 -12.79 0.05 0.09
N MET A 46 -11.94 -0.96 0.07
CA MET A 46 -12.09 -2.14 -0.77
C MET A 46 -11.56 -3.40 -0.08
N ARG A 47 -12.05 -4.56 -0.54
CA ARG A 47 -11.43 -5.87 -0.28
C ARG A 47 -10.90 -6.43 -1.58
N ILE A 48 -9.73 -7.05 -1.51
CA ILE A 48 -9.07 -7.75 -2.61
C ILE A 48 -8.94 -9.19 -2.19
N PHE A 49 -9.48 -10.10 -2.98
CA PHE A 49 -9.48 -11.53 -2.67
C PHE A 49 -8.33 -12.22 -3.37
N ASN A 50 -7.88 -13.33 -2.82
CA ASN A 50 -6.89 -14.20 -3.42
C ASN A 50 -7.48 -15.07 -4.56
N GLU A 51 -8.41 -14.53 -5.33
CA GLU A 51 -9.21 -15.20 -6.36
C GLU A 51 -9.18 -14.39 -7.67
N ILE A 52 -9.16 -15.09 -8.80
CA ILE A 52 -9.44 -14.48 -10.11
C ILE A 52 -10.96 -14.36 -10.29
N GLU A 53 -11.44 -13.18 -10.70
CA GLU A 53 -12.85 -12.93 -10.98
C GLU A 53 -13.35 -13.88 -12.07
N ASP A 54 -14.56 -14.42 -11.87
CA ASP A 54 -15.18 -15.42 -12.75
C ASP A 54 -14.37 -16.73 -12.94
N SER A 55 -13.46 -17.04 -12.01
CA SER A 55 -12.66 -18.27 -11.99
C SER A 55 -12.67 -18.94 -10.62
N ASP A 56 -12.47 -20.27 -10.59
CA ASP A 56 -12.21 -21.03 -9.37
C ASP A 56 -10.70 -21.04 -9.01
N GLU A 57 -9.89 -20.26 -9.71
CA GLU A 57 -8.44 -20.17 -9.51
C GLU A 57 -8.11 -19.23 -8.35
N SER A 58 -7.43 -19.77 -7.33
CA SER A 58 -6.81 -18.98 -6.26
C SER A 58 -5.38 -18.59 -6.62
N ILE A 59 -5.00 -17.37 -6.26
CA ILE A 59 -3.67 -16.81 -6.43
C ILE A 59 -3.03 -16.48 -5.08
N ILE A 60 -1.72 -16.26 -5.07
CA ILE A 60 -1.05 -15.68 -3.90
C ILE A 60 -0.98 -14.18 -4.12
N LEU A 61 -1.65 -13.40 -3.27
CA LEU A 61 -1.54 -11.96 -3.30
C LEU A 61 -0.12 -11.53 -2.87
N PRO A 62 0.54 -10.63 -3.61
CA PRO A 62 1.80 -10.03 -3.17
C PRO A 62 1.65 -9.33 -1.83
N LEU A 63 2.75 -9.11 -1.12
CA LEU A 63 2.70 -8.35 0.13
C LEU A 63 2.34 -6.89 -0.15
N VAL A 64 1.44 -6.35 0.67
CA VAL A 64 1.29 -4.91 0.83
C VAL A 64 2.24 -4.53 1.95
N GLY A 65 3.33 -3.83 1.62
CA GLY A 65 4.27 -3.34 2.63
C GLY A 65 3.59 -2.46 3.68
N GLU A 66 4.35 -2.00 4.67
CA GLU A 66 3.85 -1.06 5.66
C GLU A 66 3.42 0.26 4.99
N ILE A 67 2.18 0.69 5.29
CA ILE A 67 1.63 1.95 4.83
C ILE A 67 1.34 2.81 6.06
N GLU A 68 2.03 3.93 6.21
CA GLU A 68 1.66 4.91 7.22
C GLU A 68 0.44 5.75 6.79
N PHE A 69 -0.49 5.94 7.72
CA PHE A 69 -1.69 6.76 7.54
C PHE A 69 -1.65 8.01 8.45
N PRO A 70 -0.77 9.00 8.20
CA PRO A 70 -0.46 10.05 9.18
C PRO A 70 -1.60 11.06 9.44
N LEU A 71 -2.67 11.05 8.64
CA LEU A 71 -3.73 12.08 8.70
C LEU A 71 -5.14 11.52 8.92
N HIS A 72 -5.35 10.18 8.89
CA HIS A 72 -6.68 9.57 8.83
C HIS A 72 -6.75 8.20 9.51
N ASN A 73 -7.96 7.82 9.94
CA ASN A 73 -8.28 6.47 10.45
C ASN A 73 -8.32 5.43 9.32
N ALA A 74 -7.40 5.48 8.37
CA ALA A 74 -7.30 4.44 7.36
C ALA A 74 -6.71 3.16 7.99
N LYS A 75 -7.15 2.01 7.50
CA LYS A 75 -6.79 0.70 8.04
C LYS A 75 -6.46 -0.24 6.90
N LEU A 76 -5.34 -0.95 7.05
CA LEU A 76 -5.00 -2.09 6.21
C LEU A 76 -5.10 -3.35 7.08
N GLU A 77 -5.88 -4.31 6.65
CA GLU A 77 -5.98 -5.62 7.27
C GLU A 77 -5.66 -6.67 6.22
N VAL A 78 -4.73 -7.57 6.54
CA VAL A 78 -4.32 -8.66 5.67
C VAL A 78 -4.59 -9.96 6.39
N ASN A 79 -5.29 -10.88 5.74
CA ASN A 79 -5.46 -12.25 6.19
C ASN A 79 -5.15 -13.25 5.06
N GLU A 80 -5.36 -14.54 5.31
CA GLU A 80 -5.00 -15.60 4.36
C GLU A 80 -5.80 -15.56 3.04
N SER A 81 -7.00 -14.96 3.06
CA SER A 81 -7.94 -14.94 1.93
C SER A 81 -8.11 -13.58 1.26
N GLU A 82 -7.86 -12.50 1.99
CA GLU A 82 -8.14 -11.15 1.51
C GLU A 82 -7.24 -10.08 2.12
N ILE A 83 -7.18 -8.96 1.40
CA ILE A 83 -6.63 -7.69 1.84
C ILE A 83 -7.76 -6.69 1.89
N GLN A 84 -8.04 -6.13 3.07
CA GLN A 84 -9.00 -5.07 3.27
C GLN A 84 -8.28 -3.74 3.46
N ILE A 85 -8.64 -2.75 2.64
CA ILE A 85 -8.17 -1.38 2.74
C ILE A 85 -9.37 -0.49 3.05
N LEU A 86 -9.39 0.12 4.23
CA LEU A 86 -10.39 1.12 4.62
C LEU A 86 -9.74 2.50 4.60
N PHE A 87 -10.37 3.45 3.92
CA PHE A 87 -9.98 4.87 3.93
C PHE A 87 -10.61 5.62 5.10
N ALA A 88 -11.69 5.06 5.68
CA ALA A 88 -12.41 5.58 6.83
C ALA A 88 -12.77 4.43 7.80
N GLY A 89 -11.80 4.01 8.62
CA GLY A 89 -11.89 2.82 9.47
C GLY A 89 -12.91 2.85 10.62
N GLU A 90 -13.52 4.00 10.91
CA GLU A 90 -14.64 4.11 11.87
C GLU A 90 -16.01 4.00 11.19
N VAL A 91 -16.06 4.01 9.86
CA VAL A 91 -17.31 3.95 9.10
C VAL A 91 -17.58 2.50 8.70
N MET A 92 -18.78 2.01 9.04
CA MET A 92 -19.18 0.65 8.64
C MET A 92 -19.57 0.61 7.16
N ALA A 93 -19.12 -0.45 6.48
CA ALA A 93 -19.60 -0.77 5.15
C ALA A 93 -21.05 -1.28 5.24
N GLU A 94 -21.95 -0.63 4.50
CA GLU A 94 -23.37 -0.99 4.38
C GLU A 94 -23.71 -1.58 3.00
N LYS A 95 -22.83 -1.37 2.01
CA LYS A 95 -22.98 -1.88 0.65
C LYS A 95 -21.63 -2.32 0.10
N GLU A 96 -21.64 -3.47 -0.59
CA GLU A 96 -20.50 -4.00 -1.33
C GLU A 96 -20.84 -4.11 -2.82
N VAL A 97 -19.88 -3.78 -3.68
CA VAL A 97 -20.01 -3.95 -5.14
C VAL A 97 -18.84 -4.77 -5.64
N VAL A 98 -19.14 -5.92 -6.24
CA VAL A 98 -18.14 -6.81 -6.83
C VAL A 98 -17.56 -6.19 -8.10
N CYS A 99 -16.24 -6.24 -8.23
CA CYS A 99 -15.44 -5.76 -9.34
C CYS A 99 -14.27 -6.71 -9.59
N GLU A 100 -13.62 -6.53 -10.73
CA GLU A 100 -12.25 -6.99 -10.93
C GLU A 100 -11.29 -5.81 -10.73
N CYS A 101 -10.04 -6.10 -10.38
CA CYS A 101 -8.97 -5.11 -10.30
C CYS A 101 -7.68 -5.62 -10.93
N THR A 102 -6.85 -4.67 -11.32
CA THR A 102 -5.44 -4.90 -11.65
C THR A 102 -4.58 -4.49 -10.46
N ILE A 103 -3.64 -5.36 -10.09
CA ILE A 103 -2.64 -5.10 -9.06
C ILE A 103 -1.31 -4.91 -9.75
N ASP A 104 -0.72 -3.73 -9.61
CA ASP A 104 0.63 -3.45 -10.05
C ASP A 104 1.63 -3.90 -9.00
N VAL A 105 2.68 -4.59 -9.45
CA VAL A 105 3.68 -5.18 -8.57
C VAL A 105 5.11 -4.78 -8.95
N CYS A 106 5.97 -4.83 -7.94
CA CYS A 106 7.42 -4.74 -8.05
C CYS A 106 8.06 -5.91 -7.27
N GLU A 107 9.40 -6.00 -7.24
CA GLU A 107 10.13 -7.04 -6.49
C GLU A 107 9.79 -7.06 -4.99
N GLU A 108 9.38 -5.92 -4.44
CA GLU A 108 9.09 -5.73 -3.02
C GLU A 108 7.59 -5.89 -2.67
N GLY A 109 6.72 -6.15 -3.65
CA GLY A 109 5.29 -6.36 -3.44
C GLY A 109 4.39 -5.43 -4.25
N MET A 110 3.18 -5.17 -3.74
CA MET A 110 2.20 -4.33 -4.43
C MET A 110 2.63 -2.86 -4.43
N VAL A 111 2.53 -2.21 -5.58
CA VAL A 111 2.79 -0.77 -5.74
C VAL A 111 1.52 0.03 -5.98
N GLY A 112 0.51 -0.57 -6.59
CA GLY A 112 -0.76 0.07 -6.80
C GLY A 112 -1.88 -0.86 -7.22
N ILE A 113 -3.10 -0.36 -7.14
CA ILE A 113 -4.33 -1.10 -7.43
C ILE A 113 -5.23 -0.23 -8.29
N GLU A 114 -5.75 -0.81 -9.36
CA GLU A 114 -6.71 -0.19 -10.28
C GLU A 114 -7.99 -1.05 -10.32
N PRO A 115 -9.04 -0.69 -9.57
CA PRO A 115 -10.34 -1.36 -9.71
C PRO A 115 -11.02 -0.99 -11.03
N MET A 116 -11.57 -1.99 -11.71
CA MET A 116 -12.31 -1.84 -12.97
C MET A 116 -13.77 -1.53 -12.66
N LEU A 117 -14.12 -0.26 -12.75
CA LEU A 117 -15.41 0.24 -12.34
C LEU A 117 -16.44 0.13 -13.47
N ARG A 118 -17.60 -0.47 -13.16
CA ARG A 118 -18.77 -0.47 -14.06
C ARG A 118 -19.67 0.74 -13.87
N GLU A 119 -19.52 1.45 -12.74
CA GLU A 119 -20.34 2.59 -12.35
C GLU A 119 -19.46 3.73 -11.80
N LYS A 120 -20.02 4.95 -11.74
CA LYS A 120 -19.31 6.11 -11.18
C LYS A 120 -19.21 6.00 -9.66
N ILE A 121 -18.07 6.39 -9.11
CA ILE A 121 -17.85 6.42 -7.66
C ILE A 121 -18.30 7.77 -7.07
N GLY A 122 -19.05 7.71 -5.96
CA GLY A 122 -19.39 8.86 -5.10
C GLY A 122 -18.43 9.07 -3.91
N GLY A 123 -18.55 10.19 -3.20
CA GLY A 123 -17.80 10.43 -1.95
C GLY A 123 -16.35 10.89 -2.12
N LYS A 124 -16.04 11.63 -3.18
CA LYS A 124 -14.68 12.17 -3.45
C LYS A 124 -14.12 13.00 -2.30
N GLU A 125 -14.97 13.64 -1.52
CA GLU A 125 -14.64 14.42 -0.33
C GLU A 125 -14.10 13.59 0.84
N VAL A 126 -14.39 12.28 0.85
CA VAL A 126 -13.89 11.31 1.84
C VAL A 126 -12.49 10.81 1.45
N ILE A 127 -12.17 10.83 0.15
CA ILE A 127 -10.94 10.29 -0.42
C ILE A 127 -9.91 11.42 -0.51
N LYS A 128 -9.15 11.59 0.57
CA LYS A 128 -8.09 12.60 0.66
C LYS A 128 -6.73 12.00 0.26
N PRO A 129 -5.79 12.81 -0.26
CA PRO A 129 -4.43 12.32 -0.50
C PRO A 129 -3.76 11.91 0.81
N PHE A 130 -3.17 10.71 0.87
CA PHE A 130 -2.35 10.28 2.02
C PHE A 130 -0.87 10.35 1.66
N ILE A 131 -0.03 10.60 2.67
CA ILE A 131 1.42 10.55 2.51
C ILE A 131 1.84 9.07 2.49
N ILE A 132 2.82 8.73 1.66
CA ILE A 132 3.39 7.38 1.61
C ILE A 132 4.73 7.44 2.34
N ARG A 133 4.95 6.54 3.30
CA ARG A 133 6.28 6.22 3.82
C ARG A 133 6.53 4.76 3.49
N ASP A 134 7.55 4.50 2.70
CA ASP A 134 7.93 3.14 2.34
C ASP A 134 8.45 2.43 3.59
N SER A 135 8.20 1.12 3.71
CA SER A 135 8.68 0.33 4.86
C SER A 135 10.20 0.45 4.99
N PRO A 136 10.74 0.35 6.21
CA PRO A 136 12.17 0.35 6.39
C PRO A 136 12.83 -0.78 5.59
N THR A 137 13.86 -0.46 4.81
CA THR A 137 14.58 -1.47 4.04
C THR A 137 15.48 -2.25 5.00
N ILE A 138 15.22 -3.56 5.14
CA ILE A 138 16.10 -4.45 5.91
C ILE A 138 17.34 -4.77 5.07
N LEU A 139 18.52 -4.56 5.65
CA LEU A 139 19.80 -4.91 5.07
C LEU A 139 20.33 -6.19 5.71
N PHE A 140 20.65 -7.17 4.87
CA PHE A 140 21.32 -8.39 5.28
C PHE A 140 22.84 -8.24 5.16
N GLY A 141 23.55 -8.52 6.25
CA GLY A 141 25.02 -8.47 6.32
C GLY A 141 25.59 -7.06 6.57
N SER A 142 26.92 -6.93 6.54
CA SER A 142 27.67 -5.72 6.92
C SER A 142 27.63 -4.57 5.89
N LYS A 143 26.58 -4.48 5.08
CA LYS A 143 26.50 -3.52 3.99
C LYS A 143 26.20 -2.12 4.52
N ILE A 144 27.25 -1.33 4.67
CA ILE A 144 27.15 0.11 4.98
C ILE A 144 26.57 0.83 3.77
N ILE A 145 25.51 1.60 3.99
CA ILE A 145 24.93 2.48 2.96
C ILE A 145 25.61 3.85 3.05
N ASP A 146 26.20 4.31 1.96
CA ASP A 146 26.81 5.66 1.84
C ASP A 146 25.84 6.69 1.23
N LYS A 147 24.79 6.23 0.54
CA LYS A 147 23.72 7.06 -0.03
C LYS A 147 22.37 6.38 0.06
N CYS A 148 21.34 7.17 0.36
CA CYS A 148 19.95 6.75 0.32
C CYS A 148 19.63 6.10 -1.04
N THR A 149 19.24 4.83 -1.04
CA THR A 149 18.83 4.11 -2.26
C THR A 149 17.60 4.76 -2.90
N SER A 150 16.75 5.38 -2.09
CA SER A 150 15.46 5.97 -2.44
C SER A 150 15.60 7.34 -3.12
N CYS A 151 16.38 8.28 -2.57
CA CYS A 151 16.54 9.64 -3.15
C CYS A 151 17.97 10.01 -3.60
N LYS A 152 18.93 9.09 -3.47
CA LYS A 152 20.37 9.28 -3.78
C LYS A 152 21.10 10.33 -2.93
N SER A 153 20.44 10.93 -1.94
CA SER A 153 21.06 11.83 -0.96
C SER A 153 22.11 11.08 -0.12
N SER A 154 23.19 11.79 0.24
CA SER A 154 24.19 11.32 1.20
C SER A 154 23.88 11.74 2.65
N GLU A 155 22.73 12.40 2.89
CA GLU A 155 22.30 12.83 4.21
C GLU A 155 21.60 11.68 4.94
N LEU A 156 22.41 10.81 5.56
CA LEU A 156 21.95 9.68 6.37
C LEU A 156 22.31 9.95 7.84
N ILE A 157 21.34 9.76 8.73
CA ILE A 157 21.49 9.88 10.19
C ILE A 157 21.34 8.49 10.79
N GLU A 158 22.24 8.09 11.68
CA GLU A 158 22.10 6.82 12.42
C GLU A 158 20.85 6.85 13.31
N VAL A 159 20.09 5.76 13.27
CA VAL A 159 18.90 5.56 14.10
C VAL A 159 18.94 4.18 14.74
N THR A 160 18.19 4.02 15.83
CA THR A 160 17.97 2.74 16.50
C THR A 160 16.49 2.55 16.75
N GLU A 161 15.99 1.37 16.42
CA GLU A 161 14.60 0.98 16.65
C GLU A 161 14.55 -0.21 17.61
N GLN A 162 13.60 -0.17 18.54
CA GLN A 162 13.39 -1.24 19.51
C GLN A 162 12.26 -2.14 19.01
N THR A 163 12.57 -3.40 18.70
CA THR A 163 11.56 -4.34 18.21
C THR A 163 10.64 -4.80 19.35
N THR A 164 9.50 -5.38 18.98
CA THR A 164 8.55 -6.00 19.92
C THR A 164 9.17 -7.14 20.74
N HIS A 165 10.33 -7.66 20.33
CA HIS A 165 11.07 -8.73 21.00
C HIS A 165 12.24 -8.18 21.85
N CYS A 166 12.29 -6.87 22.09
CA CYS A 166 13.35 -6.17 22.84
C CYS A 166 14.75 -6.25 22.20
N GLU A 167 14.83 -6.50 20.89
CA GLU A 167 16.08 -6.41 20.14
C GLU A 167 16.24 -4.98 19.62
N GLU A 168 17.44 -4.41 19.73
CA GLU A 168 17.76 -3.10 19.18
C GLU A 168 18.30 -3.26 17.75
N LEU A 169 17.55 -2.79 16.77
CA LEU A 169 18.00 -2.72 15.38
C LEU A 169 18.73 -1.39 15.17
N LYS A 170 19.97 -1.46 14.69
CA LYS A 170 20.72 -0.28 14.26
C LYS A 170 20.46 -0.02 12.80
N GLY A 171 20.38 1.25 12.43
CA GLY A 171 20.01 1.65 11.09
C GLY A 171 20.42 3.05 10.71
N TRP A 172 19.92 3.48 9.55
CA TRP A 172 20.06 4.85 9.04
C TRP A 172 18.73 5.38 8.55
N LYS A 173 18.48 6.66 8.80
CA LYS A 173 17.35 7.42 8.27
C LYS A 173 17.86 8.52 7.33
N CYS A 174 17.28 8.62 6.14
CA CYS A 174 17.61 9.69 5.22
C CYS A 174 16.93 11.00 5.63
N SER A 175 17.72 12.05 5.90
CA SER A 175 17.18 13.37 6.27
C SER A 175 16.39 14.05 5.16
N SER A 176 16.66 13.68 3.90
CA SER A 176 16.03 14.32 2.75
C SER A 176 14.68 13.69 2.37
N CYS A 177 14.45 12.42 2.68
CA CYS A 177 13.24 11.71 2.25
C CYS A 177 12.62 10.77 3.29
N ASP A 178 13.11 10.81 4.54
CA ASP A 178 12.69 10.00 5.68
C ASP A 178 12.78 8.48 5.52
N GLN A 179 13.40 7.98 4.44
CA GLN A 179 13.60 6.54 4.26
C GLN A 179 14.49 5.95 5.35
N GLU A 180 14.04 4.87 5.96
CA GLU A 180 14.77 4.14 7.00
C GLU A 180 15.35 2.84 6.45
N TYR A 181 16.50 2.46 7.00
CA TYR A 181 17.28 1.27 6.67
C TYR A 181 17.72 0.62 7.98
N TYR A 182 17.41 -0.64 8.22
CA TYR A 182 17.84 -1.34 9.43
C TYR A 182 18.74 -2.53 9.10
N LEU A 183 19.81 -2.70 9.87
CA LEU A 183 20.70 -3.85 9.81
C LEU A 183 20.12 -4.97 10.67
N LEU A 184 19.92 -6.14 10.07
CA LEU A 184 19.84 -7.38 10.83
C LEU A 184 21.24 -8.00 10.87
N GLU A 185 21.81 -8.10 12.07
CA GLU A 185 23.00 -8.93 12.33
C GLU A 185 22.54 -10.40 12.39
N GLU A 186 23.11 -11.26 11.54
CA GLU A 186 22.90 -12.72 11.57
C GLU A 186 23.62 -13.40 12.74
#